data_AF-A0A5E6WPZ5-F1
#
_entry.id   AF-A0A5E6WPZ5-F1
#
_cell.length_a   1.000
_cell.length_b   1.000
_cell.length_c   1.000
_cell.angle_alpha   90.00
_cell.angle_beta   90.00
_cell.angle_gamma   90.00
#
_symmetry.space_group_name_H-M   'P 1'
#
loop_
_entity.id
_entity.type
_entity.pdbx_description
1 polymer ?
#
loop_
_entity_poly.entity_id
_entity_poly.type
_entity_poly.pdbx_seq_one_letter_code
_entity_poly.pdbx_strand_id
1 'polypeptide(L)'
;MKQPMRLVRLNLHLRADHLDRLTSLATAISRRKGRDTRLAEALELALVSGLTWTDADMLDLLPPDWEAPYWKALGPVVRSR
;
A
#
# COMPACT_ATOMS: atom_id res chain seq x y z
N MET A 1 20.92 14.91 19.54
CA MET A 1 19.63 14.18 19.67
C MET A 1 19.07 13.95 18.28
N LYS A 2 18.80 12.69 17.88
CA LYS A 2 18.15 12.42 16.58
C LYS A 2 16.75 13.02 16.61
N GLN A 3 16.44 13.93 15.68
CA GLN A 3 15.08 14.45 15.53
C GLN A 3 14.12 13.27 15.35
N PRO A 4 13.02 13.19 16.12
CA PRO A 4 12.00 12.19 15.86
C PRO A 4 11.48 12.43 14.43
N MET A 5 11.52 11.39 13.60
CA MET A 5 11.00 11.47 12.24
C MET A 5 9.56 11.95 12.27
N ARG A 6 9.22 12.93 11.42
CA ARG A 6 7.86 13.48 11.31
C ARG A 6 6.87 12.35 11.04
N LEU A 7 5.90 12.18 11.92
CA LEU A 7 4.77 11.30 11.67
C LEU A 7 3.90 11.92 10.57
N VAL A 8 3.68 11.19 9.49
CA VAL A 8 2.81 11.58 8.39
C VAL A 8 1.57 10.68 8.42
N ARG A 9 0.38 11.29 8.37
CA ARG A 9 -0.87 10.55 8.23
C ARG A 9 -1.06 10.18 6.77
N LEU A 10 -1.19 8.89 6.49
CA LEU A 10 -1.46 8.37 5.17
C LEU A 10 -2.95 8.02 5.05
N ASN A 11 -3.68 8.74 4.21
CA ASN A 11 -5.08 8.41 3.90
C ASN A 11 -5.09 7.48 2.67
N LEU A 12 -5.25 6.18 2.92
CA LEU A 12 -5.30 5.16 1.86
C LEU A 12 -6.73 4.70 1.61
N HIS A 13 -7.11 4.61 0.34
CA HIS A 13 -8.26 3.84 -0.11
C HIS A 13 -7.73 2.54 -0.69
N LEU A 14 -8.17 1.42 -0.14
CA LEU A 14 -7.79 0.08 -0.56
C LEU A 14 -9.06 -0.75 -0.74
N ARG A 15 -9.03 -1.70 -1.68
CA ARG A 15 -10.06 -2.74 -1.75
C ARG A 15 -9.98 -3.62 -0.49
N ALA A 16 -11.11 -4.13 -0.04
CA ALA A 16 -11.20 -4.93 1.19
C ALA A 16 -10.33 -6.19 1.12
N ASP A 17 -10.33 -6.89 -0.02
CA ASP A 17 -9.50 -8.08 -0.28
C ASP A 17 -8.00 -7.79 -0.17
N HIS A 18 -7.55 -6.61 -0.60
CA HIS A 18 -6.17 -6.19 -0.45
C HIS A 18 -5.81 -5.91 1.01
N LEU A 19 -6.73 -5.34 1.79
CA LEU A 19 -6.53 -5.14 3.23
C LEU A 19 -6.42 -6.48 3.97
N ASP A 20 -7.25 -7.46 3.62
CA ASP A 20 -7.20 -8.81 4.18
C ASP A 20 -5.86 -9.49 3.85
N ARG A 21 -5.37 -9.31 2.62
CA ARG A 21 -4.06 -9.82 2.20
C ARG A 21 -2.90 -9.16 2.96
N LEU A 22 -2.95 -7.83 3.17
CA LEU A 22 -1.96 -7.13 3.97
C LEU A 22 -1.97 -7.58 5.44
N THR A 23 -3.15 -7.83 6.00
CA THR A 23 -3.30 -8.34 7.39
C THR A 23 -2.74 -9.75 7.52
N SER A 24 -3.00 -10.60 6.53
CA SER A 24 -2.43 -11.95 6.45
C SER A 24 -0.90 -11.91 6.35
N LEU A 25 -0.37 -10.99 5.54
CA LEU A 25 1.07 -10.77 5.41
C LEU A 25 1.70 -10.28 6.71
N ALA A 26 1.06 -9.32 7.40
CA ALA A 26 1.53 -8.84 8.71
C ALA A 26 1.60 -9.98 9.75
N THR A 27 0.60 -10.87 9.74
CA THR A 27 0.58 -12.07 10.58
C THR A 27 1.74 -13.02 10.24
N ALA A 28 2.00 -13.25 8.95
CA ALA A 28 3.12 -14.10 8.51
C ALA A 28 4.48 -13.50 8.91
N ILE A 29 4.65 -12.18 8.77
CA ILE A 29 5.86 -11.47 9.21
C ILE A 29 6.00 -11.59 10.73
N SER A 30 4.91 -11.40 11.48
CA SER A 30 4.91 -11.52 12.94
C SER A 30 5.39 -12.91 13.39
N ARG A 31 4.85 -13.97 12.78
CA ARG A 31 5.29 -15.36 13.04
C ARG A 31 6.79 -15.55 12.72
N ARG A 32 7.26 -14.98 11.61
CA ARG A 32 8.66 -15.10 11.18
C ARG A 32 9.63 -14.32 12.10
N LYS A 33 9.22 -13.15 12.60
CA LYS A 33 10.04 -12.29 13.46
C LYS A 33 9.89 -12.59 14.96
N GLY A 34 8.88 -13.37 15.36
CA GLY A 34 8.57 -13.66 16.76
C GLY A 34 8.09 -12.44 17.57
N ARG A 35 7.53 -11.42 16.90
CA ARG A 35 6.99 -10.21 17.55
C ARG A 35 5.78 -9.67 16.80
N ASP A 36 5.00 -8.84 17.48
CA ASP A 36 3.92 -8.10 16.83
C ASP A 36 4.47 -7.24 15.69
N THR A 37 3.74 -7.26 14.59
CA THR A 37 4.12 -6.57 13.35
C THR A 37 2.99 -5.64 12.94
N ARG A 38 3.32 -4.39 12.65
CA ARG A 38 2.34 -3.40 12.19
C ARG A 38 1.96 -3.67 10.74
N LEU A 39 0.72 -3.34 10.37
CA LEU A 39 0.27 -3.40 8.97
C LEU A 39 1.19 -2.59 8.03
N ALA A 40 1.77 -1.49 8.53
CA ALA A 40 2.74 -0.69 7.78
C ALA A 40 4.00 -1.48 7.36
N GLU A 41 4.50 -2.41 8.18
CA GLU A 41 5.65 -3.24 7.79
C GLU A 41 5.28 -4.22 6.67
N ALA A 42 4.04 -4.73 6.66
CA ALA A 42 3.53 -5.56 5.58
C ALA A 42 3.33 -4.77 4.29
N LEU A 43 2.82 -3.54 4.39
CA LEU A 43 2.69 -2.62 3.27
C LEU A 43 4.06 -2.28 2.67
N GLU A 44 5.05 -1.96 3.51
CA GLU A 44 6.41 -1.67 3.05
C GLU A 44 7.02 -2.87 2.33
N LEU A 45 6.87 -4.08 2.87
CA LEU A 45 7.32 -5.30 2.20
C LEU A 45 6.63 -5.50 0.84
N ALA A 46 5.31 -5.32 0.78
CA ALA A 46 4.55 -5.45 -0.46
C ALA A 46 5.03 -4.43 -1.51
N LEU A 47 5.24 -3.18 -1.11
CA LEU A 47 5.76 -2.12 -1.98
C LEU A 47 7.17 -2.46 -2.47
N VAL A 48 8.11 -2.80 -1.58
CA VAL A 48 9.49 -3.15 -1.97
C VAL A 48 9.52 -4.37 -2.90
N SER A 49 8.65 -5.35 -2.69
CA SER A 49 8.55 -6.50 -3.59
C SER A 49 8.06 -6.11 -4.99
N GLY A 50 7.13 -5.14 -5.09
CA GLY A 50 6.64 -4.62 -6.37
C GLY A 50 7.58 -3.58 -7.03
N LEU A 51 8.32 -2.80 -6.25
CA LEU A 51 9.28 -1.78 -6.72
C LEU A 51 10.58 -2.38 -7.29
N THR A 52 10.67 -3.70 -7.38
CA THR A 52 11.67 -4.34 -8.25
C THR A 52 11.35 -4.14 -9.73
N TRP A 53 10.14 -3.68 -10.05
CA TRP A 53 9.65 -3.45 -11.42
C TRP A 53 9.80 -1.98 -11.80
N THR A 54 9.96 -1.70 -13.09
CA THR A 54 10.05 -0.32 -13.59
C THR A 54 8.66 0.33 -13.65
N ASP A 55 8.60 1.66 -13.71
CA ASP A 55 7.33 2.39 -13.88
C ASP A 55 6.56 1.91 -15.12
N ALA A 56 7.27 1.55 -16.20
CA ALA A 56 6.66 1.02 -17.42
C ALA A 56 5.97 -0.33 -17.16
N ASP A 57 6.66 -1.26 -16.50
CA ASP A 57 6.11 -2.58 -16.14
C ASP A 57 4.87 -2.43 -15.23
N MET A 58 4.87 -1.44 -14.35
CA MET A 58 3.73 -1.16 -13.47
C MET A 58 2.54 -0.55 -14.22
N LEU A 59 2.79 0.34 -15.19
CA LEU A 59 1.75 0.95 -16.00
C LEU A 59 1.06 -0.07 -16.92
N ASP A 60 1.79 -1.09 -17.39
CA ASP A 60 1.22 -2.17 -18.19
C ASP A 60 0.23 -3.04 -17.41
N LEU A 61 0.32 -3.07 -16.07
CA LEU A 61 -0.67 -3.74 -15.21
C LEU A 61 -1.90 -2.90 -14.91
N LEU A 62 -1.95 -1.63 -15.31
CA LEU A 62 -3.05 -0.74 -14.97
C LEU A 62 -4.32 -1.21 -15.71
N PRO A 63 -5.34 -1.71 -15.00
CA PRO A 63 -6.58 -2.08 -15.66
C PRO A 63 -7.24 -0.83 -16.25
N PRO A 64 -7.91 -0.95 -17.41
CA PRO A 64 -8.63 0.17 -17.97
C PRO A 64 -9.75 0.62 -17.02
N ASP A 65 -10.12 1.90 -17.11
CA ASP A 65 -11.08 2.54 -16.20
C ASP A 65 -12.42 1.79 -16.04
N TRP A 66 -12.87 1.08 -17.07
CA TRP A 66 -14.13 0.34 -17.05
C TRP A 66 -14.04 -0.95 -16.22
N GLU A 67 -12.85 -1.51 -16.02
CA GLU A 67 -12.58 -2.63 -15.10
C GLU A 67 -12.39 -2.16 -13.65
N ALA A 68 -12.09 -0.87 -13.46
CA ALA A 68 -11.87 -0.29 -12.13
C ALA A 68 -12.73 0.97 -11.84
N PRO A 69 -14.06 0.90 -12.00
CA PRO A 69 -14.95 2.06 -11.85
C PRO A 69 -14.93 2.64 -10.42
N TYR A 70 -14.52 1.83 -9.43
CA TYR A 70 -14.39 2.25 -8.03
C TYR A 70 -13.39 3.38 -7.83
N TRP A 71 -12.38 3.53 -8.70
CA TRP A 71 -11.47 4.68 -8.61
C TRP A 71 -12.12 5.99 -9.06
N LYS A 72 -13.01 5.96 -10.05
CA LYS A 72 -13.77 7.14 -10.50
C LYS A 72 -14.77 7.61 -9.44
N ALA A 73 -15.31 6.67 -8.66
CA ALA A 73 -16.27 6.97 -7.59
C ALA A 73 -15.67 7.78 -6.43
N LEU A 74 -14.34 7.82 -6.26
CA LEU A 74 -13.68 8.56 -5.18
C LEU A 74 -13.61 10.08 -5.42
N GLY A 75 -14.04 10.56 -6.59
CA GLY A 75 -13.98 11.98 -6.95
C GLY A 75 -12.56 12.46 -7.28
N PRO A 76 -12.41 13.75 -7.64
CA PRO A 76 -11.12 14.30 -8.04
C PRO A 76 -10.11 14.37 -6.89
N VAL A 77 -8.86 13.98 -7.15
CA VAL A 77 -7.76 14.13 -6.20
C VAL A 77 -7.22 15.56 -6.28
N VAL A 78 -7.56 16.39 -5.31
CA VAL A 78 -6.98 17.75 -5.17
C VAL A 78 -5.58 17.62 -4.58
N ARG A 79 -4.56 17.69 -5.44
CA ARG A 79 -3.16 17.80 -5.03
C ARG A 79 -2.80 19.29 -4.96
N SER A 80 -3.34 19.99 -3.96
CA SER A 80 -2.89 21.36 -3.68
C SER A 80 -1.41 21.32 -3.28
N ARG A 81 -0.56 21.99 -4.05
CA ARG A 81 0.82 22.30 -3.66
C ARG A 81 0.84 23.32 -2.53
#